data_AF-X1JH03-F1
#
_entry.id   AF-X1JH03-F1
#
_cell.length_a   1.000
_cell.length_b   1.000
_cell.length_c   1.000
_cell.angle_alpha   90.00
_cell.angle_beta   90.00
_cell.angle_gamma   90.00
#
_symmetry.space_group_name_H-M   'P 1'
#
loop_
_entity.id
_entity.type
_entity.pdbx_description
1 polymer ?
#
loop_
_entity_poly.entity_id
_entity_poly.type
_entity_poly.pdbx_seq_one_letter_code
_entity_poly.pdbx_strand_id
1 'polypeptide(L)'
;QVYPENDNYLKTLDIKVVDNEAILRYSGGDARKLYNVLELVVNAELAEKEMDIEKVLEEAKAKKYKKTAIILTNDKVLERVQENIALYDKQGEQHYDIISAFIKSIRGSDPNAAVYWLARMVEGGEDVKFIARRMLILAAEDIGLANPNALLFAQACFDAVNVIGWPESRIILSEAVIYLATSPKSNAAYQAIDKAQGIVNETGDLSVPLHIR
;
A
#
# COMPACT_ATOMS: atom_id res chain seq x y z
N GLN A 1 1.47 13.89 6.13
CA GLN A 1 2.81 14.40 6.46
C GLN A 1 3.38 13.49 7.55
N VAL A 2 4.06 12.39 7.17
CA VAL A 2 4.89 11.59 8.09
C VAL A 2 6.00 10.94 7.25
N TYR A 3 6.91 11.77 6.71
CA TYR A 3 8.27 11.30 6.44
C TYR A 3 9.10 11.82 7.60
N PRO A 4 9.64 10.97 8.47
CA PRO A 4 10.43 11.43 9.57
C PRO A 4 11.77 11.93 9.02
N GLU A 5 12.06 13.20 9.28
CA GLU A 5 13.42 13.69 9.50
C GLU A 5 14.08 13.06 10.75
N ASN A 6 13.50 12.01 11.34
CA ASN A 6 14.06 11.23 12.46
C ASN A 6 14.95 10.07 12.00
N ASP A 7 15.80 10.32 11.00
CA ASP A 7 16.75 9.33 10.53
C ASP A 7 17.81 9.08 11.62
N ASN A 8 17.58 8.02 12.41
CA ASN A 8 18.48 7.32 13.35
C ASN A 8 18.37 7.56 14.87
N TYR A 9 17.17 7.64 15.44
CA TYR A 9 17.05 7.42 16.90
C TYR A 9 17.52 6.00 17.31
N LEU A 10 17.37 5.01 16.43
CA LEU A 10 17.92 3.66 16.67
C LEU A 10 19.44 3.66 16.86
N LYS A 11 20.20 4.57 16.19
CA LYS A 11 21.65 4.70 16.41
C LYS A 11 21.99 5.30 17.78
N THR A 12 21.06 6.02 18.40
CA THR A 12 21.25 6.58 19.75
C THR A 12 20.99 5.54 20.85
N LEU A 13 20.44 4.36 20.52
CA LEU A 13 20.13 3.27 21.44
C LEU A 13 21.20 2.17 21.43
N ASP A 14 21.41 1.48 22.56
CA ASP A 14 22.32 0.33 22.64
C ASP A 14 21.57 -0.96 22.36
N ILE A 15 21.36 -1.23 21.08
CA ILE A 15 20.64 -2.42 20.64
C ILE A 15 21.62 -3.60 20.62
N LYS A 16 21.36 -4.59 21.47
CA LYS A 16 22.07 -5.87 21.48
C LYS A 16 21.13 -6.96 20.98
N VAL A 17 21.45 -7.48 19.79
CA VAL A 17 20.75 -8.64 19.23
C VAL A 17 21.43 -9.88 19.81
N VAL A 18 20.72 -10.61 20.67
CA VAL A 18 21.20 -11.86 21.27
C VAL A 18 20.90 -13.02 20.32
N ASP A 19 19.69 -13.05 19.77
CA ASP A 19 19.27 -14.03 18.77
C ASP A 19 18.70 -13.31 17.54
N ASN A 20 19.05 -13.78 16.34
CA ASN A 20 18.69 -13.12 15.08
C ASN A 20 17.79 -13.96 14.16
N GLU A 21 17.48 -15.22 14.50
CA GLU A 21 16.73 -16.11 13.62
C GLU A 21 15.32 -15.60 13.34
N ALA A 22 14.60 -15.12 14.35
CA ALA A 22 13.25 -14.60 14.19
C ALA A 22 13.24 -13.34 13.30
N ILE A 23 14.13 -12.38 13.56
CA ILE A 23 14.18 -11.13 12.77
C ILE A 23 14.60 -11.40 11.31
N LEU A 24 15.53 -12.34 11.09
CA LEU A 24 15.93 -12.75 9.74
C LEU A 24 14.80 -13.47 9.01
N ARG A 25 14.10 -14.38 9.69
CA ARG A 25 12.94 -15.09 9.14
C ARG A 25 11.81 -14.14 8.71
N TYR A 26 11.47 -13.16 9.54
CA TYR A 26 10.40 -12.21 9.23
C TYR A 26 10.81 -11.12 8.22
N SER A 27 12.09 -10.75 8.19
CA SER A 27 12.58 -9.84 7.16
C SER A 27 12.65 -10.49 5.77
N GLY A 28 12.79 -11.82 5.69
CA GLY A 28 12.94 -12.54 4.42
C GLY A 28 14.18 -12.10 3.63
N GLY A 29 15.19 -11.54 4.31
CA GLY A 29 16.39 -10.97 3.69
C GLY A 29 16.21 -9.56 3.12
N ASP A 30 15.04 -8.92 3.25
CA ASP A 30 14.82 -7.53 2.84
C ASP A 30 15.19 -6.58 3.99
N ALA A 31 16.12 -5.65 3.71
CA ALA A 31 16.65 -4.70 4.69
C ALA A 31 15.59 -3.72 5.25
N ARG A 32 14.57 -3.36 4.45
CA ARG A 32 13.48 -2.49 4.91
C ARG A 32 12.56 -3.23 5.86
N LYS A 33 12.21 -4.48 5.54
CA LYS A 33 11.40 -5.32 6.43
C LYS A 33 12.12 -5.59 7.74
N LEU A 34 13.43 -5.81 7.69
CA LEU A 34 14.28 -5.94 8.88
C LEU A 34 14.22 -4.68 9.75
N TYR A 35 14.34 -3.50 9.14
CA TYR A 35 14.25 -2.22 9.84
C TYR A 35 12.89 -2.04 10.54
N ASN A 36 11.79 -2.36 9.86
CA ASN A 36 10.44 -2.24 10.42
C ASN A 36 10.23 -3.18 11.62
N VAL A 37 10.72 -4.42 11.54
CA VAL A 37 10.66 -5.37 12.66
C VAL A 37 11.49 -4.86 13.84
N LEU A 38 12.67 -4.29 13.56
CA LEU A 38 13.53 -3.72 14.59
C LEU A 38 12.86 -2.52 15.30
N GLU A 39 12.29 -1.61 14.52
CA GLU A 39 11.58 -0.43 15.01
C GLU A 39 10.37 -0.82 15.87
N LEU A 40 9.59 -1.81 15.43
CA LEU A 40 8.44 -2.33 16.18
C LEU A 40 8.84 -2.82 17.57
N VAL A 41 9.87 -3.67 17.64
CA VAL A 41 10.32 -4.26 18.90
C VAL A 41 10.93 -3.20 19.82
N VAL A 42 11.70 -2.26 19.27
CA VAL A 42 12.30 -1.17 20.04
C VAL A 42 11.25 -0.22 20.61
N ASN A 43 10.25 0.17 19.81
CA ASN A 43 9.19 1.06 20.26
C ASN A 43 8.33 0.44 21.36
N ALA A 44 8.00 -0.85 21.23
CA ALA A 44 7.28 -1.57 22.29
C ALA A 44 8.07 -1.56 23.60
N GLU A 45 9.39 -1.76 23.52
CA GLU A 45 10.24 -1.81 24.70
C GLU A 45 10.42 -0.45 25.39
N LEU A 46 10.41 0.64 24.61
CA LEU A 46 10.42 1.99 25.14
C LEU A 46 9.10 2.33 25.82
N ALA A 47 7.97 1.90 25.24
CA ALA A 47 6.64 2.08 25.81
C ALA A 47 6.46 1.34 27.14
N GLU A 48 6.90 0.07 27.24
CA GLU A 48 6.87 -0.71 28.48
C GLU A 48 7.71 -0.10 29.61
N LYS A 49 8.78 0.63 29.26
CA LYS A 49 9.64 1.32 30.23
C LYS A 49 9.15 2.72 30.60
N GLU A 50 7.95 3.12 30.13
CA GLU A 50 7.39 4.47 30.27
C GLU A 50 8.37 5.57 29.81
N MET A 51 9.20 5.28 28.80
CA MET A 51 10.20 6.21 28.29
C MET A 51 9.63 6.99 27.10
N ASP A 52 9.50 8.30 27.24
CA ASP A 52 9.10 9.19 26.15
C ASP A 52 10.22 9.30 25.10
N ILE A 53 9.88 9.00 23.84
CA ILE A 53 10.79 9.04 22.69
C ILE A 53 11.38 10.45 22.51
N GLU A 54 10.61 11.51 22.73
CA GLU A 54 11.09 12.89 22.60
C GLU A 54 12.14 13.21 23.67
N LYS A 55 11.92 12.75 24.90
CA LYS A 55 12.85 12.91 26.02
C LYS A 55 14.14 12.11 25.81
N VAL A 56 14.06 10.89 25.29
CA VAL A 56 15.23 10.08 24.91
C VAL A 56 16.07 10.76 23.84
N LEU A 57 15.43 11.40 22.85
CA LEU A 57 16.09 12.14 21.79
C LEU A 57 16.75 13.45 22.28
N GLU A 58 16.10 14.19 23.18
CA GLU A 58 16.68 15.39 23.79
C GLU A 58 17.89 15.05 24.68
N GLU A 59 17.80 14.00 25.48
CA GLU A 59 18.87 13.53 26.35
C GLU A 59 20.06 12.95 25.57
N ALA A 60 19.80 12.31 24.42
CA ALA A 60 20.83 11.84 23.48
C ALA A 60 21.62 13.01 22.84
N LYS A 61 20.93 14.11 22.48
CA LYS A 61 21.56 15.34 21.98
C LYS A 61 22.41 16.03 23.05
N ALA A 62 22.03 15.93 24.32
CA ALA A 62 22.74 16.54 25.45
C ALA A 62 24.05 15.82 25.88
N LYS A 63 24.47 14.74 25.19
CA LYS A 63 25.69 13.95 25.45
C LYS A 63 25.83 13.41 26.88
N LYS A 64 24.73 13.27 27.64
CA LYS A 64 24.77 13.03 29.09
C LYS A 64 24.13 11.72 29.56
N TYR A 65 23.96 10.72 28.69
CA TYR A 65 23.39 9.43 29.10
C TYR A 65 24.23 8.18 28.76
N LYS A 66 24.10 7.21 29.67
CA LYS A 66 24.47 5.80 29.54
C LYS A 66 23.48 5.17 28.56
N LYS A 67 23.97 4.75 27.40
CA LYS A 67 23.19 4.23 26.26
C LYS A 67 22.17 3.17 26.73
N THR A 68 20.87 3.39 26.49
CA THR A 68 19.80 2.46 26.91
C THR A 68 19.97 1.13 26.21
N ALA A 69 20.25 0.07 26.99
CA ALA A 69 20.41 -1.28 26.46
C ALA A 69 19.05 -1.90 26.15
N ILE A 70 18.79 -2.14 24.86
CA ILE A 70 17.64 -2.92 24.38
C ILE A 70 18.18 -4.27 23.94
N ILE A 71 17.72 -5.32 24.61
CA ILE A 71 18.10 -6.70 24.32
C ILE A 71 17.01 -7.30 23.44
N LEU A 72 17.35 -7.59 22.19
CA LEU A 72 16.50 -8.31 21.24
C LEU A 72 16.74 -9.82 21.38
N THR A 73 15.67 -10.55 21.63
CA THR A 73 15.61 -12.02 21.64
C THR A 73 14.54 -12.51 20.67
N ASN A 74 14.62 -13.78 20.25
CA ASN A 74 13.64 -14.36 19.35
C ASN A 74 12.20 -14.30 19.91
N ASP A 75 12.03 -14.56 21.21
CA ASP A 75 10.70 -14.55 21.86
C ASP A 75 10.05 -13.17 21.80
N LYS A 76 10.82 -12.11 22.06
CA LYS A 76 10.32 -10.73 21.97
C LYS A 76 9.94 -10.35 20.55
N VAL A 77 10.74 -10.78 19.57
CA VAL A 77 10.39 -10.57 18.16
C VAL A 77 9.09 -11.32 17.84
N LEU A 78 8.96 -12.57 18.25
CA LEU A 78 7.78 -13.40 17.98
C LEU A 78 6.51 -12.85 18.61
N GLU A 79 6.55 -12.46 19.89
CA GLU A 79 5.43 -11.88 20.62
C GLU A 79 4.93 -10.60 19.93
N ARG A 80 5.83 -9.66 19.65
CA ARG A 80 5.47 -8.38 19.04
C ARG A 80 5.07 -8.52 17.59
N VAL A 81 5.70 -9.43 16.85
CA VAL A 81 5.30 -9.74 15.49
C VAL A 81 3.94 -10.44 15.47
N GLN A 82 3.59 -11.30 16.43
CA GLN A 82 2.26 -11.91 16.50
C GLN A 82 1.15 -10.89 16.83
N GLU A 83 1.38 -9.99 17.79
CA GLU A 83 0.46 -8.87 18.07
C GLU A 83 0.29 -7.95 16.86
N ASN A 84 1.40 -7.65 16.19
CA ASN A 84 1.40 -6.84 14.97
C ASN A 84 0.74 -7.58 13.80
N ILE A 85 0.92 -8.91 13.65
CA ILE A 85 0.23 -9.74 12.65
C ILE A 85 -1.28 -9.72 12.89
N ALA A 86 -1.76 -9.81 14.13
CA ALA A 86 -3.20 -9.71 14.42
C ALA A 86 -3.76 -8.30 14.08
N LEU A 87 -2.94 -7.25 14.20
CA LEU A 87 -3.26 -5.90 13.71
C LEU A 87 -3.16 -5.80 12.18
N TYR A 88 -2.20 -6.50 11.56
CA TYR A 88 -1.98 -6.57 10.12
C TYR A 88 -3.07 -7.37 9.41
N ASP A 89 -3.62 -8.40 10.04
CA ASP A 89 -4.73 -9.22 9.54
C ASP A 89 -6.01 -8.38 9.51
N LYS A 90 -6.25 -7.58 10.56
CA LYS A 90 -7.32 -6.57 10.60
C LYS A 90 -7.09 -5.41 9.62
N GLN A 91 -5.84 -4.94 9.46
CA GLN A 91 -5.49 -3.93 8.47
C GLN A 91 -5.59 -4.47 7.04
N GLY A 92 -5.29 -5.75 6.82
CA GLY A 92 -5.40 -6.44 5.53
C GLY A 92 -6.84 -6.60 5.09
N GLU A 93 -7.73 -7.09 5.97
CA GLU A 93 -9.18 -7.15 5.68
C GLU A 93 -9.76 -5.74 5.43
N GLN A 94 -9.42 -4.76 6.28
CA GLN A 94 -9.86 -3.38 6.07
C GLN A 94 -9.32 -2.76 4.77
N HIS A 95 -8.09 -3.09 4.38
CA HIS A 95 -7.50 -2.65 3.11
C HIS A 95 -8.33 -3.15 1.93
N TYR A 96 -8.67 -4.44 1.89
CA TYR A 96 -9.50 -5.02 0.83
C TYR A 96 -10.89 -4.40 0.77
N ASP A 97 -11.53 -4.18 1.92
CA ASP A 97 -12.85 -3.58 1.98
C ASP A 97 -12.85 -2.13 1.49
N ILE A 98 -11.85 -1.34 1.87
CA ILE A 98 -11.75 0.07 1.46
C ILE A 98 -11.50 0.18 -0.04
N ILE A 99 -10.56 -0.58 -0.61
CA ILE A 99 -10.30 -0.52 -2.06
C ILE A 99 -11.49 -1.07 -2.86
N SER A 100 -12.17 -2.08 -2.33
CA SER A 100 -13.40 -2.63 -2.89
C SER A 100 -14.53 -1.59 -2.92
N ALA A 101 -14.72 -0.84 -1.84
CA ALA A 101 -15.69 0.24 -1.76
C ALA A 101 -15.33 1.39 -2.71
N PHE A 102 -14.04 1.79 -2.77
CA PHE A 102 -13.53 2.79 -3.70
C PHE A 102 -13.88 2.48 -5.16
N ILE A 103 -13.55 1.26 -5.61
CA ILE A 103 -13.82 0.81 -6.98
C ILE A 103 -15.32 0.74 -7.27
N LYS A 104 -16.12 0.24 -6.32
CA LYS A 104 -17.58 0.21 -6.44
C LYS A 104 -18.20 1.60 -6.53
N SER A 105 -17.67 2.59 -5.79
CA SER A 105 -18.14 3.97 -5.87
C SER A 105 -17.88 4.59 -7.24
N ILE A 106 -16.69 4.38 -7.82
CA ILE A 106 -16.37 4.87 -9.17
C ILE A 106 -17.26 4.19 -10.21
N ARG A 107 -17.41 2.85 -10.15
CA ARG A 107 -18.30 2.07 -11.02
C ARG A 107 -19.76 2.53 -10.92
N GLY A 108 -20.22 2.77 -9.69
CA GLY A 108 -21.54 3.30 -9.36
C GLY A 108 -21.74 4.78 -9.73
N SER A 109 -20.73 5.44 -10.28
CA SER A 109 -20.73 6.85 -10.66
C SER A 109 -21.02 7.81 -9.50
N ASP A 110 -20.51 7.49 -8.31
CA ASP A 110 -20.55 8.36 -7.13
C ASP A 110 -19.17 8.98 -6.86
N PRO A 111 -18.90 10.20 -7.38
CA PRO A 111 -17.61 10.86 -7.18
C PRO A 111 -17.35 11.26 -5.72
N ASN A 112 -18.40 11.56 -4.94
CA ASN A 112 -18.24 11.96 -3.55
C ASN A 112 -17.79 10.79 -2.69
N ALA A 113 -18.48 9.65 -2.80
CA ALA A 113 -18.09 8.43 -2.11
C ALA A 113 -16.70 7.94 -2.56
N ALA A 114 -16.39 8.04 -3.86
CA ALA A 114 -15.08 7.64 -4.38
C ALA A 114 -13.95 8.50 -3.78
N VAL A 115 -14.11 9.82 -3.69
CA VAL A 115 -13.12 10.71 -3.06
C VAL A 115 -13.03 10.46 -1.54
N TYR A 116 -14.13 10.13 -0.88
CA TYR A 116 -14.10 9.74 0.54
C TYR A 116 -13.27 8.47 0.77
N TRP A 117 -13.47 7.43 -0.04
CA TRP A 117 -12.67 6.21 0.06
C TRP A 117 -11.21 6.42 -0.33
N LEU A 118 -10.93 7.30 -1.31
CA LEU A 118 -9.56 7.76 -1.59
C LEU A 118 -8.92 8.37 -0.35
N ALA A 119 -9.61 9.30 0.33
CA ALA A 119 -9.12 9.94 1.54
C ALA A 119 -8.84 8.91 2.65
N ARG A 120 -9.74 7.94 2.84
CA ARG A 120 -9.55 6.84 3.80
C ARG A 120 -8.32 5.99 3.50
N MET A 121 -8.05 5.68 2.23
CA MET A 121 -6.85 4.93 1.83
C MET A 121 -5.57 5.72 2.11
N VAL A 122 -5.51 6.99 1.71
CA VAL A 122 -4.29 7.78 1.87
C VAL A 122 -3.98 8.11 3.33
N GLU A 123 -5.00 8.38 4.16
CA GLU A 123 -4.82 8.52 5.62
C GLU A 123 -4.47 7.18 6.28
N GLY A 124 -4.92 6.07 5.69
CA GLY A 124 -4.53 4.71 6.07
C GLY A 124 -3.11 4.30 5.66
N GLY A 125 -2.36 5.19 4.99
CA GLY A 125 -0.99 4.91 4.56
C GLY A 125 -0.87 4.07 3.29
N GLU A 126 -1.94 3.98 2.50
CA GLU A 126 -1.95 3.22 1.25
C GLU A 126 -0.93 3.76 0.23
N ASP A 127 -0.30 2.85 -0.51
CA ASP A 127 0.62 3.25 -1.58
C ASP A 127 -0.16 3.95 -2.70
N VAL A 128 0.20 5.21 -2.99
CA VAL A 128 -0.42 5.99 -4.08
C VAL A 128 -0.31 5.28 -5.44
N LYS A 129 0.75 4.49 -5.66
CA LYS A 129 0.90 3.71 -6.88
C LYS A 129 -0.07 2.54 -6.90
N PHE A 130 -0.40 1.96 -5.74
CA PHE A 130 -1.43 0.93 -5.64
C PHE A 130 -2.79 1.50 -6.03
N ILE A 131 -3.18 2.66 -5.47
CA ILE A 131 -4.44 3.33 -5.80
C ILE A 131 -4.50 3.64 -7.31
N ALA A 132 -3.45 4.23 -7.88
CA ALA A 132 -3.41 4.57 -9.29
C ALA A 132 -3.46 3.33 -10.22
N ARG A 133 -2.81 2.22 -9.86
CA ARG A 133 -2.95 0.94 -10.59
C ARG A 133 -4.40 0.45 -10.62
N ARG A 134 -5.10 0.56 -9.49
CA ARG A 134 -6.51 0.14 -9.38
C ARG A 134 -7.43 1.01 -10.22
N MET A 135 -7.14 2.31 -10.34
CA MET A 135 -7.84 3.22 -11.25
C MET A 135 -7.55 2.91 -12.72
N LEU A 136 -6.31 2.54 -13.06
CA LEU A 136 -5.91 2.21 -14.42
C LEU A 136 -6.67 1.00 -14.97
N ILE A 137 -6.75 -0.10 -14.20
CA ILE A 137 -7.51 -1.28 -14.62
C ILE A 137 -9.01 -0.98 -14.67
N LEU A 138 -9.54 -0.21 -13.71
CA LEU A 138 -10.93 0.23 -13.70
C LEU A 138 -11.29 1.02 -14.97
N ALA A 139 -10.39 1.88 -15.44
CA ALA A 139 -10.64 2.66 -16.66
C ALA A 139 -10.87 1.77 -17.89
N ALA A 140 -10.20 0.62 -17.98
CA ALA A 140 -10.43 -0.36 -19.03
C ALA A 140 -11.66 -1.26 -18.75
N GLU A 141 -11.89 -1.65 -17.50
CA GLU A 141 -12.94 -2.59 -17.09
C GLU A 141 -14.34 -1.97 -17.07
N ASP A 142 -14.48 -0.80 -16.45
CA ASP A 142 -15.78 -0.21 -16.10
C ASP A 142 -16.17 0.99 -16.97
N ILE A 143 -15.21 1.64 -17.61
CA ILE A 143 -15.45 2.80 -18.51
C ILE A 143 -15.25 2.38 -19.96
N GLY A 144 -14.12 1.76 -20.27
CA GLY A 144 -13.84 1.11 -21.54
C GLY A 144 -14.12 1.99 -22.75
N LEU A 145 -14.83 1.44 -23.74
CA LEU A 145 -15.11 2.12 -25.00
C LEU A 145 -16.19 3.19 -24.91
N ALA A 146 -16.87 3.35 -23.78
CA ALA A 146 -17.81 4.46 -23.59
C ALA A 146 -17.07 5.81 -23.45
N ASN A 147 -15.85 5.80 -22.93
CA ASN A 147 -14.94 6.94 -22.95
C ASN A 147 -13.48 6.45 -23.06
N PRO A 148 -12.96 6.26 -24.29
CA PRO A 148 -11.61 5.73 -24.50
C PRO A 148 -10.49 6.60 -23.88
N ASN A 149 -10.74 7.89 -23.69
CA ASN A 149 -9.77 8.80 -23.06
C ASN A 149 -9.54 8.48 -21.58
N ALA A 150 -10.43 7.73 -20.91
CA ALA A 150 -10.28 7.38 -19.50
C ALA A 150 -9.03 6.54 -19.24
N LEU A 151 -8.68 5.61 -20.14
CA LEU A 151 -7.46 4.83 -20.00
C LEU A 151 -6.21 5.72 -20.12
N LEU A 152 -6.22 6.66 -21.06
CA LEU A 152 -5.12 7.63 -21.23
C LEU A 152 -5.00 8.55 -20.02
N PHE A 153 -6.12 9.04 -19.49
CA PHE A 153 -6.16 9.89 -18.30
C PHE A 153 -5.64 9.14 -17.06
N ALA A 154 -6.08 7.89 -16.86
CA ALA A 154 -5.62 7.06 -15.74
C ALA A 154 -4.13 6.71 -15.86
N GLN A 155 -3.62 6.50 -17.08
CA GLN A 155 -2.19 6.29 -17.34
C GLN A 155 -1.38 7.55 -16.99
N ALA A 156 -1.84 8.72 -17.44
CA ALA A 156 -1.19 9.99 -17.10
C ALA A 156 -1.19 10.23 -15.58
N CYS A 157 -2.29 9.90 -14.88
CA CYS A 157 -2.35 9.92 -13.42
C CYS A 157 -1.29 8.98 -12.80
N PHE A 158 -1.22 7.73 -13.26
CA PHE A 158 -0.23 6.76 -12.76
C PHE A 158 1.21 7.25 -12.92
N ASP A 159 1.55 7.80 -14.08
CA ASP A 159 2.89 8.34 -14.35
C ASP A 159 3.16 9.58 -13.48
N ALA A 160 2.19 10.48 -13.35
CA ALA A 160 2.33 11.69 -12.57
C ALA A 160 2.51 11.38 -11.07
N VAL A 161 1.77 10.43 -10.48
CA VAL A 161 1.97 10.06 -9.07
C VAL A 161 3.34 9.43 -8.80
N ASN A 162 3.92 8.74 -9.80
CA ASN A 162 5.27 8.19 -9.70
C ASN A 162 6.34 9.29 -9.65
N VAL A 163 6.15 10.38 -10.38
CA VAL A 163 7.10 11.49 -10.48
C VAL A 163 6.95 12.46 -9.30
N ILE A 164 5.72 12.78 -8.90
CA ILE A 164 5.44 13.83 -7.92
C ILE A 164 5.57 13.32 -6.48
N GLY A 165 5.08 12.11 -6.19
CA GLY A 165 5.09 11.57 -4.82
C GLY A 165 4.08 12.25 -3.88
N TRP A 166 4.13 11.88 -2.60
CA TRP A 166 3.21 12.34 -1.56
C TRP A 166 3.77 13.55 -0.81
N PRO A 167 2.96 14.57 -0.42
CA PRO A 167 1.50 14.62 -0.43
C PRO A 167 0.83 15.20 -1.69
N GLU A 168 1.56 15.79 -2.62
CA GLU A 168 1.00 16.51 -3.78
C GLU A 168 0.17 15.59 -4.70
N SER A 169 0.57 14.32 -4.81
CA SER A 169 -0.17 13.30 -5.59
C SER A 169 -1.64 13.13 -5.17
N ARG A 170 -2.04 13.56 -3.95
CA ARG A 170 -3.45 13.54 -3.52
C ARG A 170 -4.38 14.32 -4.47
N ILE A 171 -3.87 15.41 -5.06
CA ILE A 171 -4.65 16.27 -5.95
C ILE A 171 -4.87 15.56 -7.29
N ILE A 172 -3.80 14.99 -7.85
CA ILE A 172 -3.80 14.23 -9.12
C ILE A 172 -4.71 13.01 -9.01
N LEU A 173 -4.61 12.27 -7.90
CA LEU A 173 -5.49 11.14 -7.62
C LEU A 173 -6.95 11.58 -7.55
N SER A 174 -7.25 12.65 -6.81
CA SER A 174 -8.63 13.16 -6.67
C SER A 174 -9.22 13.59 -8.02
N GLU A 175 -8.45 14.31 -8.83
CA GLU A 175 -8.85 14.73 -10.18
C GLU A 175 -9.22 13.51 -11.05
N ALA A 176 -8.34 12.51 -11.08
CA ALA A 176 -8.58 11.28 -11.84
C ALA A 176 -9.77 10.48 -11.28
N VAL A 177 -9.97 10.43 -9.96
CA VAL A 177 -11.12 9.77 -9.35
C VAL A 177 -12.43 10.39 -9.79
N ILE A 178 -12.53 11.72 -9.75
CA ILE A 178 -13.74 12.45 -10.16
C ILE A 178 -13.99 12.23 -11.65
N TYR A 179 -12.95 12.31 -12.48
CA TYR A 179 -13.05 12.07 -13.92
C TYR A 179 -13.59 10.66 -14.24
N LEU A 180 -13.03 9.62 -13.60
CA LEU A 180 -13.47 8.24 -13.82
C LEU A 180 -14.88 8.00 -13.28
N ALA A 181 -15.21 8.54 -12.10
CA ALA A 181 -16.53 8.39 -11.49
C ALA A 181 -17.63 9.05 -12.35
N THR A 182 -17.32 10.18 -12.99
CA THR A 182 -18.27 10.92 -13.85
C THR A 182 -18.27 10.48 -15.32
N SER A 183 -17.33 9.62 -15.73
CA SER A 183 -17.27 9.09 -17.09
C SER A 183 -18.42 8.12 -17.40
N PRO A 184 -18.91 8.04 -18.65
CA PRO A 184 -19.88 7.03 -19.06
C PRO A 184 -19.26 5.62 -18.90
N LYS A 185 -20.08 4.65 -18.49
CA LYS A 185 -19.62 3.31 -18.12
C LYS A 185 -19.87 2.30 -19.24
N SER A 186 -18.91 1.41 -19.48
CA SER A 186 -19.07 0.24 -20.35
C SER A 186 -18.01 -0.81 -20.04
N ASN A 187 -18.48 -2.03 -19.80
CA ASN A 187 -17.62 -3.21 -19.64
C ASN A 187 -17.63 -4.12 -20.88
N ALA A 188 -18.05 -3.60 -22.05
CA ALA A 188 -18.23 -4.41 -23.25
C ALA A 188 -16.93 -5.08 -23.72
N ALA A 189 -15.80 -4.36 -23.70
CA ALA A 189 -14.50 -4.90 -24.08
C ALA A 189 -14.02 -5.97 -23.09
N TYR A 190 -14.22 -5.72 -21.79
CA TYR A 190 -13.94 -6.69 -20.71
C TYR A 190 -14.75 -7.98 -20.90
N GLN A 191 -16.07 -7.89 -21.12
CA GLN A 191 -16.90 -9.06 -21.37
C GLN A 191 -16.56 -9.78 -22.68
N ALA A 192 -16.11 -9.05 -23.72
CA ALA A 192 -15.79 -9.65 -25.01
C ALA A 192 -14.59 -10.60 -24.91
N ILE A 193 -13.51 -10.18 -24.21
CA ILE A 193 -12.33 -11.04 -24.03
C ILE A 193 -12.65 -12.24 -23.12
N ASP A 194 -13.40 -12.04 -22.04
CA ASP A 194 -13.80 -13.13 -21.13
C ASP A 194 -14.60 -14.21 -21.86
N LYS A 195 -15.57 -13.80 -22.70
CA LYS A 195 -16.37 -14.75 -23.52
C LYS A 195 -15.50 -15.50 -24.52
N ALA A 196 -14.60 -14.80 -25.22
CA ALA A 196 -13.70 -15.42 -26.19
C ALA A 196 -12.76 -16.43 -25.52
N GLN A 197 -12.17 -16.07 -24.37
CA GLN A 197 -11.33 -16.97 -23.58
C GLN A 197 -12.12 -18.18 -23.05
N GLY A 198 -13.38 -17.99 -22.65
CA GLY A 198 -14.29 -19.08 -22.30
C GLY A 198 -14.42 -20.11 -23.43
N ILE A 199 -14.66 -19.66 -24.66
CA ILE A 199 -14.76 -20.54 -25.84
C ILE A 199 -13.43 -21.26 -26.10
N VAL A 200 -12.28 -20.56 -25.98
CA VAL A 200 -10.96 -21.18 -26.17
C VAL A 200 -10.72 -22.28 -25.13
N ASN A 201 -11.12 -22.07 -23.88
CA ASN A 201 -10.99 -23.08 -22.82
C ASN A 201 -11.86 -24.32 -23.08
N GLU A 202 -13.03 -24.16 -23.72
CA GLU A 202 -13.93 -25.25 -24.07
C GLU A 202 -13.50 -26.01 -25.34
N THR A 203 -12.97 -25.28 -26.34
CA THR A 203 -12.72 -25.82 -27.68
C THR A 203 -11.26 -26.18 -27.95
N GLY A 204 -10.32 -25.68 -27.14
CA GLY A 204 -8.89 -25.86 -27.33
C GLY A 204 -8.33 -25.02 -28.49
N ASP A 205 -7.25 -25.50 -29.10
CA ASP A 205 -6.54 -24.79 -30.17
C ASP A 205 -7.11 -25.13 -31.55
N LEU A 206 -8.22 -24.48 -31.91
CA LEU A 206 -8.80 -24.61 -33.25
C LEU A 206 -7.87 -24.00 -34.30
N SER A 207 -7.72 -24.70 -35.44
CA SER A 207 -6.85 -24.23 -36.53
C SER A 207 -7.34 -22.92 -37.16
N VAL A 208 -6.40 -22.02 -37.48
CA VAL A 208 -6.69 -20.77 -38.20
C VAL A 208 -7.21 -21.10 -39.62
N PRO A 209 -8.39 -20.57 -40.02
CA PRO A 209 -8.94 -20.79 -41.36
C PRO A 209 -8.00 -20.33 -42.48
N LEU A 210 -7.90 -21.11 -43.56
CA LEU A 210 -6.95 -20.87 -44.66
C LEU A 210 -7.05 -19.49 -45.33
N HIS A 211 -8.24 -18.87 -45.34
CA HIS A 211 -8.46 -17.58 -45.99
C HIS A 211 -7.97 -16.36 -45.18
N ILE A 212 -7.60 -16.57 -43.90
CA ILE A 212 -7.02 -15.55 -43.01
C ILE A 212 -5.66 -15.98 -42.43
N ARG A 213 -5.01 -16.97 -43.05
CA ARG A 213 -3.69 -17.46 -42.65
C ARG A 213 -2.56 -16.67 -43.32
#